data_AF-A0A8T5TMX9-F1
#
_entry.id   AF-A0A8T5TMX9-F1
#
_cell.length_a   1.000
_cell.length_b   1.000
_cell.length_c   1.000
_cell.angle_alpha   90.00
_cell.angle_beta   90.00
_cell.angle_gamma   90.00
#
_symmetry.space_group_name_H-M   'P 1'
#
loop_
_entity.id
_entity.type
_entity.pdbx_description
1 polymer ?
#
loop_
_entity_poly.entity_id
_entity_poly.type
_entity_poly.pdbx_seq_one_letter_code
_entity_poly.pdbx_strand_id
1 'polypeptide(L)'
;MVFRIYYRGYILIRLKIIGTEWEVVKRLTNLRSNNPDEDWEVTYTTPVYGGWDLVAECNFTKLQELDKILAYIRVDDDLSKWIEETTTLVSSKPDYPR
;
A
#
# COMPACT_ATOMS: atom_id res chain seq x y z
N MET A 1 15.77 18.37 15.48
CA MET A 1 15.19 17.95 14.19
C MET A 1 15.61 16.51 13.97
N VAL A 2 14.69 15.56 14.05
CA VAL A 2 15.00 14.14 13.82
C VAL A 2 14.81 13.90 12.33
N PHE A 3 15.90 13.62 11.61
CA PHE A 3 15.79 13.16 10.22
C PHE A 3 15.22 11.74 10.24
N ARG A 4 13.99 11.57 9.78
CA ARG A 4 13.39 10.26 9.57
C ARG A 4 13.84 9.74 8.20
N ILE A 5 14.31 8.50 8.21
CA ILE A 5 14.73 7.77 7.03
C ILE A 5 13.47 7.10 6.45
N TYR A 6 13.15 7.38 5.20
CA TYR A 6 11.97 6.82 4.54
C TYR A 6 12.37 5.85 3.44
N TYR A 7 11.70 4.71 3.44
CA TYR A 7 11.77 3.72 2.38
C TYR A 7 10.58 3.88 1.46
N ARG A 8 10.79 3.50 0.19
CA ARG A 8 9.72 3.34 -0.78
C ARG A 8 9.39 1.86 -0.92
N GLY A 9 8.10 1.54 -0.88
CA GLY A 9 7.57 0.23 -1.25
C GLY A 9 6.50 0.36 -2.32
N TYR A 10 6.29 -0.74 -3.03
CA TYR A 10 5.17 -0.94 -3.93
C TYR A 10 4.46 -2.23 -3.54
N ILE A 11 3.15 -2.21 -3.63
CA ILE A 11 2.28 -3.38 -3.45
C ILE A 11 1.59 -3.60 -4.79
N LEU A 12 1.90 -4.70 -5.45
CA LEU A 12 1.13 -5.21 -6.57
C LEU A 12 -0.05 -5.99 -6.01
N ILE A 13 -1.26 -5.61 -6.41
CA ILE A 13 -2.52 -6.13 -5.87
C ILE A 13 -3.26 -6.79 -7.02
N ARG A 14 -3.50 -8.10 -6.93
CA ARG A 14 -4.33 -8.85 -7.87
C ARG A 14 -5.79 -8.75 -7.45
N LEU A 15 -6.67 -8.35 -8.37
CA LEU A 15 -8.11 -8.37 -8.14
C LEU A 15 -8.70 -9.76 -8.35
N LYS A 16 -9.61 -10.11 -7.45
CA LYS A 16 -10.52 -11.25 -7.55
C LYS A 16 -11.76 -10.92 -8.37
N ILE A 17 -12.23 -9.67 -8.33
CA ILE A 17 -13.47 -9.22 -9.00
C ILE A 17 -13.15 -8.05 -9.94
N ILE A 18 -13.35 -8.26 -11.25
CA ILE A 18 -13.18 -7.23 -12.27
C ILE A 18 -14.19 -6.10 -12.06
N GLY A 19 -13.78 -4.84 -12.28
CA GLY A 19 -14.64 -3.67 -12.10
C GLY A 19 -14.62 -3.07 -10.70
N THR A 20 -13.85 -3.65 -9.78
CA THR A 20 -13.66 -3.15 -8.41
C THR A 20 -12.39 -2.31 -8.24
N GLU A 21 -11.67 -2.03 -9.34
CA GLU A 21 -10.38 -1.34 -9.33
C GLU A 21 -10.48 0.00 -8.59
N TRP A 22 -11.47 0.81 -8.97
CA TRP A 22 -11.63 2.15 -8.40
C TRP A 22 -12.10 2.15 -6.95
N GLU A 23 -12.79 1.10 -6.50
CA GLU A 23 -13.17 0.96 -5.10
C GLU A 23 -11.95 0.65 -4.23
N VAL A 24 -11.04 -0.20 -4.73
CA VAL A 24 -9.74 -0.47 -4.09
C VAL A 24 -8.89 0.81 -4.07
N VAL A 25 -8.81 1.55 -5.17
CA VAL A 25 -8.09 2.84 -5.24
C VAL A 25 -8.60 3.82 -4.19
N LYS A 26 -9.92 4.01 -4.08
CA LYS A 26 -10.54 4.93 -3.12
C LYS A 26 -10.22 4.58 -1.67
N ARG A 27 -10.16 3.28 -1.35
CA ARG A 27 -9.87 2.78 0.00
C ARG A 27 -8.40 2.92 0.39
N LEU A 28 -7.49 2.69 -0.56
CA LEU A 28 -6.06 2.65 -0.28
C LEU A 28 -5.37 4.01 -0.42
N THR A 29 -5.84 4.87 -1.32
CA THR A 29 -5.19 6.17 -1.55
C THR A 29 -5.30 7.06 -0.30
N ASN A 30 -4.16 7.61 0.14
CA ASN A 30 -4.03 8.41 1.37
C ASN A 30 -4.28 7.63 2.67
N LEU A 31 -4.29 6.29 2.63
CA LEU A 31 -4.30 5.48 3.83
C LEU A 31 -2.99 5.73 4.60
N ARG A 32 -3.08 6.10 5.88
CA ARG A 32 -1.93 6.46 6.70
C ARG A 32 -2.04 5.93 8.12
N SER A 33 -0.92 5.87 8.81
CA SER A 33 -0.89 5.56 10.24
C SER A 33 -1.73 6.54 11.07
N ASN A 34 -2.48 6.00 12.04
CA ASN A 34 -3.11 6.77 13.11
C ASN A 34 -2.30 6.73 14.42
N ASN A 35 -1.20 5.97 14.46
CA ASN A 35 -0.34 5.82 15.63
C ASN A 35 0.80 6.86 15.58
N PRO A 36 0.99 7.70 16.61
CA PRO A 36 2.05 8.70 16.65
C PRO A 36 3.49 8.13 16.59
N ASP A 37 3.68 6.85 16.91
CA ASP A 37 4.99 6.17 16.86
C ASP A 37 5.33 5.56 15.49
N GLU A 38 4.40 5.67 14.53
CA GLU A 38 4.47 5.11 13.20
C GLU A 38 4.31 6.20 12.15
N ASP A 39 4.98 6.01 11.02
CA ASP A 39 4.99 6.99 9.94
C ASP A 39 5.06 6.28 8.60
N TRP A 40 3.89 5.80 8.20
CA TRP A 40 3.67 5.16 6.93
C TRP A 40 2.41 5.72 6.27
N GLU A 41 2.43 5.71 4.94
CA GLU A 41 1.36 6.21 4.10
C GLU A 41 1.36 5.47 2.76
N VAL A 42 0.18 5.18 2.23
CA VAL A 42 -0.03 4.80 0.84
C VAL A 42 -0.20 6.09 0.03
N THR A 43 0.81 6.42 -0.77
CA THR A 43 0.95 7.71 -1.45
C THR A 43 0.06 7.80 -2.67
N TYR A 44 -0.01 6.74 -3.46
CA TYR A 44 -0.95 6.63 -4.57
C TYR A 44 -1.32 5.18 -4.82
N THR A 45 -2.49 4.96 -5.43
CA THR A 45 -2.90 3.66 -5.94
C THR A 45 -3.48 3.85 -7.34
N THR A 46 -3.08 3.02 -8.29
CA THR A 46 -3.59 3.08 -9.67
C THR A 46 -3.83 1.68 -10.22
N PRO A 47 -4.90 1.48 -11.01
CA PRO A 47 -5.03 0.26 -11.80
C PRO A 47 -3.94 0.19 -12.87
N VAL A 48 -3.52 -1.03 -13.19
CA VAL A 48 -2.65 -1.33 -14.32
C VAL A 48 -3.53 -1.52 -15.55
N TYR A 49 -3.36 -0.67 -16.56
CA TYR A 49 -4.17 -0.71 -17.77
C TYR A 49 -4.02 -2.05 -18.51
N GLY A 50 -5.15 -2.70 -18.82
CA GLY A 50 -5.17 -4.00 -19.48
C GLY A 50 -4.87 -5.20 -18.55
N GLY A 51 -4.64 -4.96 -17.27
CA GLY A 51 -4.46 -6.00 -16.24
C GLY A 51 -5.66 -6.09 -15.30
N TRP A 52 -5.64 -7.10 -14.42
CA TRP A 52 -6.53 -7.18 -13.25
C TRP A 52 -5.76 -6.82 -11.98
N ASP A 53 -4.75 -5.96 -12.15
CA ASP A 53 -3.77 -5.65 -11.14
C ASP A 53 -3.82 -4.16 -10.81
N LEU A 54 -3.51 -3.81 -9.57
CA LEU A 54 -3.26 -2.44 -9.13
C LEU A 54 -1.86 -2.34 -8.56
N VAL A 55 -1.30 -1.16 -8.66
CA VAL A 55 -0.06 -0.81 -7.95
C VAL A 55 -0.40 0.26 -6.93
N ALA A 56 -0.07 -0.03 -5.67
CA ALA A 56 -0.07 0.94 -4.59
C ALA A 56 1.37 1.27 -4.21
N GLU A 57 1.74 2.55 -4.26
CA GLU A 57 3.00 3.03 -3.69
C GLU A 57 2.80 3.35 -2.22
N CYS A 58 3.75 2.95 -1.39
CA CYS A 58 3.77 3.30 0.02
C CYS A 58 5.14 3.87 0.43
N ASN A 59 5.11 4.77 1.40
CA ASN A 59 6.28 5.20 2.14
C ASN A 59 6.16 4.70 3.59
N PHE A 60 7.29 4.40 4.21
CA PHE A 60 7.35 3.95 5.59
C PHE A 60 8.74 4.17 6.17
N THR A 61 8.85 4.21 7.50
CA THR A 61 10.13 4.36 8.21
C THR A 61 10.69 3.03 8.70
N LYS A 62 9.82 2.03 8.92
CA LYS A 62 10.17 0.71 9.44
C LYS A 62 9.55 -0.37 8.55
N LEU A 63 10.30 -1.43 8.25
CA LEU A 63 9.79 -2.55 7.43
C LEU A 63 8.53 -3.19 8.03
N GLN A 64 8.40 -3.24 9.35
CA GLN A 64 7.23 -3.78 10.04
C GLN A 64 5.93 -3.00 9.78
N GLU A 65 6.03 -1.75 9.31
CA GLU A 65 4.87 -0.95 8.93
C GLU A 65 4.24 -1.47 7.63
N LEU A 66 5.03 -2.04 6.72
CA LEU A 66 4.52 -2.67 5.50
C LEU A 66 3.62 -3.87 5.81
N ASP A 67 3.99 -4.68 6.82
CA ASP A 67 3.17 -5.82 7.27
C ASP A 67 1.81 -5.35 7.78
N LYS A 68 1.72 -4.16 8.37
CA LYS A 68 0.47 -3.57 8.84
C LYS A 68 -0.42 -3.12 7.69
N ILE A 69 0.17 -2.53 6.65
CA ILE A 69 -0.56 -2.17 5.42
C ILE A 69 -1.16 -3.43 4.79
N LEU A 70 -0.37 -4.50 4.70
CA LEU A 70 -0.84 -5.78 4.18
C LEU A 70 -1.92 -6.41 5.07
N ALA A 71 -1.76 -6.34 6.39
CA ALA A 71 -2.76 -6.83 7.34
C ALA A 71 -4.08 -6.06 7.19
N TYR A 72 -4.04 -4.74 7.03
CA TYR A 72 -5.23 -3.93 6.76
C TYR A 72 -5.95 -4.39 5.49
N ILE A 73 -5.22 -4.59 4.39
CA ILE A 73 -5.78 -5.10 3.13
C ILE A 73 -6.47 -6.45 3.30
N ARG A 74 -5.91 -7.34 4.13
CA ARG A 74 -6.40 -8.70 4.34
C ARG A 74 -7.57 -8.80 5.33
N VAL A 75 -7.64 -7.88 6.29
CA VAL A 75 -8.64 -7.91 7.38
C VAL A 75 -9.85 -7.04 7.05
N ASP A 76 -9.71 -6.02 6.20
CA ASP A 76 -10.86 -5.21 5.78
C ASP A 76 -11.89 -6.08 5.01
N ASP A 77 -13.14 -6.02 5.47
CA ASP A 77 -14.23 -6.88 5.00
C ASP A 77 -14.55 -6.68 3.51
N ASP A 78 -14.24 -5.53 2.94
CA ASP A 78 -14.52 -5.23 1.54
C ASP A 78 -13.29 -5.55 0.68
N LEU A 79 -12.11 -5.05 1.07
CA LEU A 79 -10.86 -5.29 0.36
C LEU A 79 -10.53 -6.78 0.24
N SER A 80 -10.72 -7.56 1.31
CA SER A 80 -10.47 -9.00 1.31
C SER A 80 -11.37 -9.79 0.36
N LYS A 81 -12.54 -9.25 -0.01
CA LYS A 81 -13.45 -9.85 -1.01
C LYS A 81 -13.04 -9.50 -2.43
N TRP A 82 -12.45 -8.31 -2.62
CA TRP A 82 -12.07 -7.79 -3.93
C TRP A 82 -10.66 -8.18 -4.35
N ILE A 83 -9.76 -8.44 -3.40
CA ILE A 83 -8.35 -8.72 -3.63
C ILE A 83 -8.11 -10.23 -3.50
N GLU A 84 -7.43 -10.79 -4.51
CA GLU A 84 -7.02 -12.19 -4.55
C GLU A 84 -5.64 -12.38 -3.92
N GLU A 85 -4.68 -11.54 -4.30
CA GLU A 85 -3.29 -11.67 -3.89
C GLU A 85 -2.60 -10.30 -3.78
N THR A 86 -1.59 -10.22 -2.92
CA THR A 86 -0.70 -9.06 -2.81
C THR A 86 0.76 -9.48 -2.87
N THR A 87 1.54 -8.81 -3.72
CA THR A 87 3.00 -8.98 -3.81
C THR A 87 3.68 -7.67 -3.45
N THR A 88 4.66 -7.71 -2.54
CA THR A 88 5.39 -6.52 -2.11
C THR A 88 6.75 -6.41 -2.79
N LEU A 89 7.09 -5.19 -3.18
CA LEU A 89 8.37 -4.81 -3.76
C LEU A 89 8.92 -3.66 -2.91
N VAL A 90 10.07 -3.86 -2.28
CA VAL A 90 10.64 -2.86 -1.37
C VAL A 90 11.96 -2.34 -1.93
N SER A 91 12.15 -1.03 -1.90
CA SER A 91 13.45 -0.43 -2.23
C SER A 91 14.48 -0.83 -1.18
N SER A 92 15.66 -1.26 -1.64
CA SER A 92 16.80 -1.54 -0.76
C SER A 92 17.45 -0.27 -0.21
N LYS A 93 17.06 0.91 -0.70
CA LYS A 93 17.62 2.20 -0.30
C LYS A 93 16.53 3.08 0.30
N PRO A 94 16.84 3.83 1.36
CA PRO A 94 15.93 4.82 1.90
C PRO A 94 16.08 6.15 1.18
N ASP A 95 15.69 6.17 -0.10
CA ASP A 95 15.83 7.33 -0.98
C ASP A 95 14.51 8.06 -1.22
N TYR A 96 13.50 7.82 -0.38
CA TYR A 96 12.22 8.50 -0.49
C TYR A 96 12.34 9.95 0.02
N PRO A 97 12.16 10.98 -0.84
CA PRO A 97 12.27 12.37 -0.42
C PRO A 97 10.96 12.79 0.26
N ARG A 98 11.01 13.05 1.58
CA ARG A 98 9.87 13.56 2.36
C ARG A 98 10.30 14.70 3.27
#